data_AF-A0ABD5DCB4-F1
#
_entry.id   AF-A0ABD5DCB4-F1
#
_cell.length_a   1.000
_cell.length_b   1.000
_cell.length_c   1.000
_cell.angle_alpha   90.00
_cell.angle_beta   90.00
_cell.angle_gamma   90.00
#
_symmetry.space_group_name_H-M   'P 1'
#
loop_
_entity.id
_entity.type
_entity.pdbx_description
1 polymer ?
#
loop_
_entity_poly.entity_id
_entity_poly.type
_entity_poly.pdbx_seq_one_letter_code
_entity_poly.pdbx_strand_id
1 'polypeptide(L)'
;AIGDGIKGKADLEDGEAVSKIIKDGQSGLKELLNEEITSAPKEIAALKTEFADLLVDFNKKIVIFVDNLDRCLPKQTIQTLESLRLFLFMPNTAFVIAADEDMVRHAVKEYFNGIDEKHITDYLDKLIQFPVKVPKISTREVRAYLFLLYASIHETYGKQKLKIESLRTGLENNLRLSWKEDPISVENALLLLDSDGSRT
;
A
#
# COMPACT_ATOMS: atom_id res chain seq x y z
N ALA A 1 -13.40 5.91 -16.10
CA ALA A 1 -12.82 4.60 -16.42
C ALA A 1 -11.71 4.22 -15.44
N ILE A 2 -11.99 4.22 -14.12
CA ILE A 2 -11.01 3.91 -13.05
C ILE A 2 -11.63 2.81 -12.17
N GLY A 3 -11.97 1.67 -12.77
CA GLY A 3 -12.82 0.65 -12.13
C GLY A 3 -12.32 -0.79 -12.20
N ASP A 4 -11.18 -1.08 -12.82
CA ASP A 4 -10.82 -2.47 -13.12
C ASP A 4 -9.32 -2.76 -12.93
N GLY A 5 -8.78 -2.39 -11.76
CA GLY A 5 -7.36 -2.60 -11.42
C GLY A 5 -7.08 -3.57 -10.27
N ILE A 6 -8.11 -4.10 -9.60
CA ILE A 6 -7.96 -4.90 -8.36
C ILE A 6 -8.63 -6.27 -8.51
N LYS A 7 -8.31 -6.99 -9.59
CA LYS A 7 -8.60 -8.42 -9.73
C LYS A 7 -7.32 -9.18 -10.05
N GLY A 8 -6.32 -9.09 -9.18
CA GLY A 8 -5.27 -10.10 -9.09
C GLY A 8 -5.71 -11.14 -8.07
N LYS A 9 -6.13 -12.33 -8.51
CA LYS A 9 -6.09 -13.50 -7.62
C LYS A 9 -4.65 -13.97 -7.62
N ALA A 10 -4.02 -13.95 -6.45
CA ALA A 10 -2.77 -14.67 -6.25
C ALA A 10 -3.12 -16.16 -6.23
N ASP A 11 -2.93 -16.83 -7.37
CA ASP A 11 -3.20 -18.26 -7.50
C ASP A 11 -2.04 -19.06 -6.85
N LEU A 12 -2.31 -20.32 -6.47
CA LEU A 12 -1.33 -21.18 -5.78
C LEU A 12 -0.04 -21.39 -6.59
N GLU A 13 -0.15 -21.44 -7.92
CA GLU A 13 1.00 -21.52 -8.85
C GLU A 13 1.92 -20.30 -8.74
N ASP A 14 1.38 -19.11 -8.49
CA ASP A 14 2.16 -17.89 -8.32
C ASP A 14 2.93 -17.91 -6.99
N GLY A 15 2.30 -18.44 -5.94
CA GLY A 15 2.96 -18.66 -4.65
C GLY A 15 4.11 -19.67 -4.76
N GLU A 16 3.92 -20.77 -5.48
CA GLU A 16 4.97 -21.76 -5.70
C GLU A 16 6.12 -21.20 -6.53
N ALA A 17 5.84 -20.44 -7.59
CA ALA A 17 6.84 -19.81 -8.43
C ALA A 17 7.66 -18.73 -7.67
N VAL A 18 7.00 -17.90 -6.85
CA VAL A 18 7.69 -16.96 -5.95
C VAL A 18 8.55 -17.71 -4.93
N SER A 19 8.05 -18.80 -4.36
CA SER A 19 8.81 -19.61 -3.40
C SER A 19 10.06 -20.25 -4.02
N LYS A 20 9.95 -20.67 -5.29
CA LYS A 20 11.07 -21.23 -6.06
C LYS A 20 12.11 -20.16 -6.35
N ILE A 21 11.71 -18.97 -6.78
CA ILE A 21 12.62 -17.84 -7.00
C ILE A 21 13.31 -17.40 -5.72
N ILE A 22 12.61 -17.40 -4.58
CA ILE A 22 13.23 -17.10 -3.28
C ILE A 22 14.28 -18.16 -2.93
N LYS A 23 14.01 -19.45 -3.21
CA LYS A 23 14.98 -20.53 -2.98
C LYS A 23 16.17 -20.44 -3.92
N ASP A 24 15.92 -20.23 -5.21
CA ASP A 24 16.94 -20.14 -6.25
C ASP A 24 17.83 -18.90 -6.01
N GLY A 25 17.22 -17.76 -5.65
CA GLY A 25 17.93 -16.55 -5.22
C GLY A 25 18.70 -16.73 -3.90
N GLN A 26 18.20 -17.52 -2.95
CA GLN A 26 18.95 -17.86 -1.73
C GLN A 26 20.17 -18.75 -2.00
N SER A 27 20.07 -19.69 -2.95
CA SER A 27 21.22 -20.50 -3.36
C SER A 27 22.26 -19.67 -4.11
N GLY A 28 21.84 -18.82 -5.06
CA GLY A 28 22.72 -17.90 -5.77
C GLY A 28 23.45 -16.95 -4.83
N LEU A 29 22.74 -16.40 -3.84
CA LEU A 29 23.35 -15.58 -2.78
C LEU A 29 24.43 -16.34 -2.00
N LYS A 30 24.19 -17.61 -1.66
CA LYS A 30 25.16 -18.42 -0.91
C LYS A 30 26.39 -18.75 -1.75
N GLU A 31 26.24 -18.91 -3.05
CA GLU A 31 27.35 -19.12 -3.99
C GLU A 31 28.19 -17.85 -4.12
N LEU A 32 27.55 -16.70 -4.31
CA LEU A 32 28.22 -15.38 -4.41
C LEU A 32 28.93 -14.96 -3.11
N LEU A 33 28.43 -15.37 -1.95
CA LEU A 33 29.07 -15.10 -0.65
C LEU A 33 30.26 -16.03 -0.34
N ASN A 34 30.44 -17.12 -1.11
CA ASN A 34 31.54 -18.06 -0.94
C ASN A 34 32.73 -17.77 -1.88
N GLU A 35 32.53 -17.01 -2.96
CA GLU A 35 33.63 -16.59 -3.83
C GLU A 35 34.39 -15.40 -3.22
N GLU A 36 35.72 -15.48 -3.17
CA GLU A 36 36.60 -14.38 -2.73
C GLU A 36 36.54 -13.21 -3.73
N ILE A 37 35.48 -12.40 -3.67
CA ILE A 37 35.35 -11.19 -4.46
C ILE A 37 35.73 -9.99 -3.59
N THR A 38 36.74 -9.26 -4.04
CA THR A 38 37.60 -8.38 -3.25
C THR A 38 37.00 -7.03 -2.81
N SER A 39 35.68 -6.79 -2.92
CA SER A 39 35.08 -5.47 -2.66
C SER A 39 33.54 -5.46 -2.56
N ALA A 40 32.98 -4.96 -1.44
CA ALA A 40 31.53 -4.86 -1.17
C ALA A 40 30.68 -4.18 -2.28
N PRO A 41 31.14 -3.12 -2.98
CA PRO A 41 30.45 -2.59 -4.16
C PRO A 41 30.21 -3.61 -5.29
N LYS A 42 31.16 -4.53 -5.52
CA LYS A 42 31.03 -5.55 -6.58
C LYS A 42 30.02 -6.62 -6.19
N GLU A 43 29.98 -7.01 -4.92
CA GLU A 43 28.99 -7.95 -4.38
C GLU A 43 27.56 -7.40 -4.56
N ILE A 44 27.33 -6.13 -4.22
CA ILE A 44 26.01 -5.50 -4.38
C ILE A 44 25.60 -5.43 -5.85
N ALA A 45 26.53 -5.15 -6.76
CA ALA A 45 26.26 -5.10 -8.19
C ALA A 45 25.93 -6.48 -8.77
N ALA A 46 26.67 -7.52 -8.38
CA ALA A 46 26.41 -8.90 -8.77
C ALA A 46 25.03 -9.35 -8.27
N LEU A 47 24.73 -9.10 -7.00
CA LEU A 47 23.44 -9.41 -6.37
C LEU A 47 22.27 -8.72 -7.08
N LYS A 48 22.43 -7.44 -7.45
CA LYS A 48 21.41 -6.72 -8.23
C LYS A 48 21.19 -7.31 -9.61
N THR A 49 22.26 -7.80 -10.25
CA THR A 49 22.19 -8.35 -11.61
C THR A 49 21.47 -9.69 -11.60
N GLU A 50 21.87 -10.60 -10.73
CA GLU A 50 21.23 -11.90 -10.58
C GLU A 50 19.75 -11.75 -10.17
N PHE A 51 19.45 -10.84 -9.23
CA PHE A 51 18.07 -10.60 -8.84
C PHE A 51 17.26 -9.98 -9.99
N ALA A 52 17.85 -9.09 -10.79
CA ALA A 52 17.18 -8.55 -11.98
C ALA A 52 16.90 -9.64 -13.02
N ASP A 53 17.84 -10.56 -13.25
CA ASP A 53 17.66 -11.67 -14.19
C ASP A 53 16.54 -12.61 -13.72
N LEU A 54 16.51 -12.96 -12.43
CA LEU A 54 15.41 -13.73 -11.83
C LEU A 54 14.05 -13.03 -11.97
N LEU A 55 14.01 -11.70 -11.84
CA LEU A 55 12.79 -10.91 -12.01
C LEU A 55 12.32 -10.87 -13.48
N VAL A 56 13.26 -10.91 -14.43
CA VAL A 56 12.96 -11.00 -15.86
C VAL A 56 12.40 -12.38 -16.20
N ASP A 57 13.02 -13.45 -15.70
CA ASP A 57 12.57 -14.83 -15.91
C ASP A 57 11.17 -15.08 -15.34
N PHE A 58 10.84 -14.44 -14.21
CA PHE A 58 9.50 -14.51 -13.62
C PHE A 58 8.42 -13.86 -14.49
N ASN A 59 8.81 -12.91 -15.37
CA ASN A 59 7.94 -12.18 -16.31
C ASN A 59 6.65 -11.62 -15.68
N LYS A 60 6.71 -11.21 -14.41
CA LYS A 60 5.59 -10.61 -13.67
C LYS A 60 6.07 -9.37 -12.91
N LYS A 61 5.13 -8.45 -12.69
CA LYS A 61 5.37 -7.26 -11.88
C LYS A 61 5.24 -7.63 -10.40
N ILE A 62 6.27 -7.37 -9.61
CA ILE A 62 6.25 -7.59 -8.16
C ILE A 62 5.90 -6.27 -7.47
N VAL A 63 4.85 -6.28 -6.64
CA VAL A 63 4.48 -5.14 -5.80
C VAL A 63 4.76 -5.49 -4.34
N ILE A 64 5.66 -4.74 -3.72
CA ILE A 64 6.10 -4.94 -2.34
C ILE A 64 5.44 -3.88 -1.46
N PHE A 65 4.59 -4.32 -0.53
CA PHE A 65 3.98 -3.45 0.46
C PHE A 65 4.83 -3.44 1.74
N VAL A 66 5.23 -2.24 2.16
CA VAL A 66 5.97 -2.00 3.39
C VAL A 66 5.09 -1.14 4.29
N ASP A 67 4.64 -1.70 5.42
CA ASP A 67 3.76 -1.01 6.37
C ASP A 67 4.48 -0.76 7.71
N ASN A 68 4.06 0.29 8.42
CA ASN A 68 4.52 0.65 9.77
C ASN A 68 6.02 0.93 9.91
N LEU A 69 6.65 1.47 8.87
CA LEU A 69 8.09 1.78 8.88
C LEU A 69 8.47 2.90 9.88
N ASP A 70 7.51 3.76 10.19
CA ASP A 70 7.55 4.84 11.18
C ASP A 70 7.39 4.36 12.65
N ARG A 71 7.00 3.11 12.90
CA ARG A 71 6.93 2.52 14.25
C ARG A 71 8.28 1.99 14.75
N CYS A 72 9.27 1.93 13.87
CA CYS A 72 10.61 1.53 14.24
C CYS A 72 11.32 2.65 15.02
N LEU A 73 12.36 2.28 15.76
CA LEU A 73 13.24 3.29 16.34
C LEU A 73 13.88 4.12 15.20
N PRO A 74 14.14 5.43 15.40
CA PRO A 74 14.71 6.31 14.38
C PRO A 74 15.85 5.69 13.57
N LYS A 75 16.83 5.09 14.28
CA LYS A 75 17.97 4.39 13.66
C LYS A 75 17.54 3.21 12.77
N GLN A 76 16.58 2.41 13.21
CA GLN A 76 16.08 1.25 12.47
C GLN A 76 15.27 1.68 11.24
N THR A 77 14.46 2.73 11.35
CA THR A 77 13.73 3.31 10.23
C THR A 77 14.68 3.71 9.09
N ILE A 78 15.76 4.44 9.41
CA ILE A 78 16.75 4.87 8.41
C ILE A 78 17.50 3.69 7.81
N GLN A 79 17.95 2.73 8.62
CA GLN A 79 18.62 1.52 8.11
C GLN A 79 17.71 0.71 7.18
N THR A 80 16.41 0.63 7.50
CA THR A 80 15.43 -0.05 6.66
C THR A 80 15.22 0.68 5.35
N LEU A 81 15.11 2.02 5.37
CA LEU A 81 14.99 2.83 4.16
C LEU A 81 16.22 2.73 3.24
N GLU A 82 17.43 2.75 3.80
CA GLU A 82 18.66 2.57 3.01
C GLU A 82 18.76 1.16 2.42
N SER A 83 18.33 0.15 3.18
CA SER A 83 18.28 -1.23 2.69
C SER A 83 17.26 -1.36 1.55
N LEU A 84 16.07 -0.77 1.70
CA LEU A 84 15.05 -0.74 0.66
C LEU A 84 15.57 -0.03 -0.59
N ARG A 85 16.30 1.08 -0.44
CA ARG A 85 16.88 1.85 -1.55
C ARG A 85 17.72 1.01 -2.51
N LEU A 86 18.38 -0.04 -2.02
CA LEU A 86 19.12 -0.96 -2.89
C LEU A 86 18.21 -1.66 -3.89
N PHE A 87 16.97 -1.95 -3.50
CA PHE A 87 15.98 -2.70 -4.26
C PHE A 87 14.94 -1.82 -4.99
N LEU A 88 14.75 -0.56 -4.57
CA LEU A 88 13.76 0.38 -5.15
C LEU A 88 13.93 0.65 -6.66
N PHE A 89 15.09 0.33 -7.24
CA PHE A 89 15.42 0.61 -8.64
C PHE A 89 15.49 -0.62 -9.53
N MET A 90 15.03 -1.78 -9.05
CA MET A 90 15.03 -3.01 -9.85
C MET A 90 13.88 -3.01 -10.88
N PRO A 91 14.13 -3.49 -12.10
CA PRO A 91 13.10 -3.59 -13.13
C PRO A 91 11.95 -4.49 -12.66
N ASN A 92 10.74 -4.25 -13.16
CA ASN A 92 9.54 -5.05 -12.84
C ASN A 92 9.15 -5.08 -11.35
N THR A 93 9.64 -4.16 -10.54
CA THR A 93 9.23 -4.03 -9.13
C THR A 93 8.56 -2.68 -8.85
N ALA A 94 7.64 -2.66 -7.90
CA ALA A 94 7.04 -1.45 -7.36
C ALA A 94 6.97 -1.57 -5.83
N PHE A 95 7.34 -0.52 -5.12
CA PHE A 95 7.28 -0.47 -3.66
C PHE A 95 6.19 0.50 -3.22
N VAL A 96 5.32 0.04 -2.33
CA VAL A 96 4.28 0.85 -1.70
C VAL A 96 4.61 0.92 -0.22
N ILE A 97 5.01 2.11 0.24
CA ILE A 97 5.39 2.35 1.63
C ILE A 97 4.26 3.11 2.31
N ALA A 98 3.68 2.53 3.35
CA ALA A 98 2.75 3.18 4.25
C ALA A 98 3.49 3.61 5.52
N ALA A 99 3.60 4.92 5.72
CA ALA A 99 4.25 5.52 6.88
C ALA A 99 3.69 6.93 7.13
N ASP A 100 3.74 7.39 8.38
CA ASP A 100 3.56 8.78 8.74
C ASP A 100 4.78 9.60 8.29
N GLU A 101 4.55 10.56 7.40
CA GLU A 101 5.58 11.44 6.85
C GLU A 101 6.33 12.21 7.96
N ASP A 102 5.61 12.70 8.97
CA ASP A 102 6.18 13.52 10.04
C ASP A 102 7.08 12.68 10.96
N MET A 103 6.69 11.43 11.23
CA MET A 103 7.50 10.50 12.01
C MET A 103 8.77 10.10 11.27
N VAL A 104 8.70 9.85 9.96
CA VAL A 104 9.90 9.56 9.17
C VAL A 104 10.83 10.78 9.11
N ARG A 105 10.29 12.00 8.93
CA ARG A 105 11.08 13.24 9.00
C ARG A 105 11.80 13.40 10.34
N HIS A 106 11.10 13.13 11.44
CA HIS A 106 11.70 13.12 12.78
C HIS A 106 12.85 12.11 12.89
N ALA A 107 12.64 10.89 12.39
CA ALA A 107 13.67 9.85 12.41
C ALA A 107 14.95 10.24 11.64
N VAL A 108 14.79 10.87 10.47
CA VAL A 108 15.92 11.37 9.66
C VAL A 108 16.66 12.47 10.41
N LYS A 109 15.93 13.42 11.02
CA LYS A 109 16.52 14.53 11.78
C LYS A 109 17.35 14.06 12.97
N GLU A 110 16.83 13.08 13.72
CA GLU A 110 17.52 12.49 14.87
C GLU A 110 18.74 11.67 14.45
N TYR A 111 18.65 10.93 13.34
CA TYR A 111 19.77 10.12 12.86
C TYR A 111 20.97 10.95 12.38
N PHE A 112 20.72 12.08 11.70
CA PHE A 112 21.76 12.90 11.08
C PHE A 112 22.14 14.17 11.86
N ASN A 113 21.72 14.31 13.13
CA ASN A 113 22.07 15.38 14.08
C ASN A 113 22.40 16.76 13.47
N GLY A 114 21.42 17.66 13.44
CA GLY A 114 21.65 19.08 13.08
C GLY A 114 21.58 19.37 11.57
N ILE A 115 20.94 18.49 10.80
CA ILE A 115 20.60 18.76 9.40
C ILE A 115 19.36 19.68 9.27
N ASP A 116 19.40 20.54 8.27
CA ASP A 116 18.29 21.43 7.92
C ASP A 116 17.11 20.67 7.29
N GLU A 117 15.89 21.24 7.40
CA GLU A 117 14.66 20.68 6.82
C GLU A 117 14.76 20.40 5.31
N LYS A 118 15.59 21.17 4.60
CA LYS A 118 15.87 20.95 3.18
C LYS A 118 16.55 19.60 2.95
N HIS A 119 17.55 19.25 3.76
CA HIS A 119 18.27 17.99 3.62
C HIS A 119 17.40 16.78 3.94
N ILE A 120 16.46 16.92 4.89
CA ILE A 120 15.47 15.89 5.20
C ILE A 120 14.57 15.65 3.97
N THR A 121 14.10 16.73 3.36
CA THR A 121 13.25 16.65 2.17
C THR A 121 14.00 16.04 0.98
N ASP A 122 15.25 16.47 0.73
CA ASP A 122 16.12 15.90 -0.31
C ASP A 122 16.39 14.40 -0.10
N TYR A 123 16.45 13.94 1.15
CA TYR A 123 16.60 12.53 1.49
C TYR A 123 15.33 11.74 1.15
N LEU A 124 14.15 12.24 1.54
CA LEU A 124 12.88 11.59 1.26
C LEU A 124 12.55 11.56 -0.23
N ASP A 125 12.83 12.62 -0.98
CA ASP A 125 12.57 12.69 -2.43
C ASP A 125 13.42 11.67 -3.21
N LYS A 126 14.59 11.28 -2.69
CA LYS A 126 15.44 10.23 -3.29
C LYS A 126 14.91 8.81 -3.06
N LEU A 127 14.09 8.64 -2.03
CA LEU A 127 13.52 7.34 -1.65
C LEU A 127 12.09 7.20 -2.19
N ILE A 128 11.28 8.24 -2.06
CA ILE A 128 9.87 8.27 -2.40
C ILE A 128 9.68 9.03 -3.71
N GLN A 129 9.49 8.29 -4.80
CA GLN A 129 9.29 8.87 -6.13
C GLN A 129 7.92 9.55 -6.26
N PHE A 130 6.90 9.00 -5.60
CA PHE A 130 5.54 9.51 -5.69
C PHE A 130 4.86 9.48 -4.30
N PRO A 131 4.82 10.62 -3.58
CA PRO A 131 4.14 10.71 -2.30
C PRO A 131 2.63 10.80 -2.50
N VAL A 132 1.88 9.88 -1.89
CA VAL A 132 0.41 9.91 -1.85
C VAL A 132 -0.05 10.26 -0.45
N LYS A 133 -0.65 11.44 -0.28
CA LYS A 133 -1.21 11.85 1.00
C LYS A 133 -2.65 11.34 1.13
N VAL A 134 -2.89 10.54 2.17
CA VAL A 134 -4.25 10.11 2.52
C VAL A 134 -5.01 11.30 3.09
N PRO A 135 -6.16 11.68 2.52
CA PRO A 135 -6.94 12.81 3.02
C PRO A 135 -7.55 12.49 4.40
N LYS A 136 -7.76 13.54 5.20
CA LYS A 136 -8.46 13.42 6.48
C LYS A 136 -9.93 13.07 6.23
N ILE A 137 -10.48 12.19 7.06
CA ILE A 137 -11.89 11.84 7.00
C ILE A 137 -12.77 13.06 7.33
N SER A 138 -13.73 13.32 6.45
CA SER A 138 -14.73 14.37 6.59
C SER A 138 -15.92 13.91 7.42
N THR A 139 -16.69 14.86 7.95
CA THR A 139 -17.93 14.58 8.69
C THR A 139 -18.96 13.81 7.85
N ARG A 140 -18.94 13.98 6.52
CA ARG A 140 -19.81 13.28 5.58
C ARG A 140 -19.45 11.80 5.47
N GLU A 141 -18.16 11.50 5.35
CA GLU A 141 -17.65 10.11 5.33
C GLU A 141 -17.90 9.42 6.67
N VAL A 142 -17.67 10.11 7.79
CA VAL A 142 -18.02 9.58 9.12
C VAL A 142 -19.50 9.26 9.23
N ARG A 143 -20.39 10.17 8.78
CA ARG A 143 -21.84 9.92 8.79
C ARG A 143 -22.22 8.72 7.93
N ALA A 144 -21.68 8.61 6.72
CA ALA A 144 -21.94 7.48 5.83
C ALA A 144 -21.46 6.16 6.43
N TYR A 145 -20.27 6.16 7.03
CA TYR A 145 -19.74 5.01 7.76
C TYR A 145 -20.65 4.60 8.92
N LEU A 146 -21.14 5.56 9.72
CA LEU A 146 -22.06 5.28 10.83
C LEU A 146 -23.39 4.68 10.36
N PHE A 147 -23.95 5.16 9.24
CA PHE A 147 -25.15 4.57 8.66
C PHE A 147 -24.93 3.12 8.22
N LEU A 148 -23.82 2.86 7.52
CA LEU A 148 -23.48 1.50 7.09
C LEU A 148 -23.22 0.58 8.28
N LEU A 149 -22.47 1.06 9.28
CA LEU A 149 -22.17 0.31 10.51
C LEU A 149 -23.46 -0.02 11.26
N TYR A 150 -24.33 0.98 11.48
CA TYR A 150 -25.60 0.78 12.16
C TYR A 150 -26.50 -0.21 11.43
N ALA A 151 -26.65 -0.07 10.10
CA ALA A 151 -27.42 -1.01 9.29
C ALA A 151 -26.85 -2.43 9.33
N SER A 152 -25.52 -2.56 9.39
CA SER A 152 -24.83 -3.86 9.44
C SER A 152 -25.00 -4.58 10.78
N ILE A 153 -25.08 -3.85 11.90
CA ILE A 153 -25.28 -4.45 13.24
C ILE A 153 -26.76 -4.62 13.60
N HIS A 154 -27.67 -3.92 12.92
CA HIS A 154 -29.09 -3.95 13.24
C HIS A 154 -29.70 -5.34 12.98
N GLU A 155 -30.49 -5.87 13.92
CA GLU A 155 -30.99 -7.25 13.86
C GLU A 155 -31.77 -7.59 12.59
N THR A 156 -32.56 -6.64 12.09
CA THR A 156 -33.36 -6.77 10.86
C THR A 156 -32.55 -6.61 9.57
N TYR A 157 -31.74 -5.56 9.46
CA TYR A 157 -31.05 -5.19 8.22
C TYR A 157 -29.69 -5.89 8.06
N GLY A 158 -29.00 -6.18 9.16
CA GLY A 158 -27.69 -6.83 9.19
C GLY A 158 -27.66 -8.20 8.50
N LYS A 159 -28.79 -8.90 8.50
CA LYS A 159 -28.97 -10.21 7.84
C LYS A 159 -29.27 -10.09 6.33
N GLN A 160 -29.63 -8.90 5.85
CA GLN A 160 -30.10 -8.66 4.49
C GLN A 160 -28.99 -8.01 3.64
N LYS A 161 -28.05 -8.83 3.15
CA LYS A 161 -26.87 -8.38 2.40
C LYS A 161 -27.20 -7.47 1.21
N LEU A 162 -28.28 -7.75 0.47
CA LEU A 162 -28.70 -6.92 -0.66
C LEU A 162 -29.09 -5.50 -0.24
N LYS A 163 -29.78 -5.33 0.89
CA LYS A 163 -30.17 -4.00 1.41
C LYS A 163 -28.95 -3.21 1.87
N ILE A 164 -28.00 -3.88 2.52
CA ILE A 164 -26.72 -3.25 2.93
C ILE A 164 -25.93 -2.80 1.69
N GLU A 165 -25.88 -3.59 0.62
CA GLU A 165 -25.22 -3.19 -0.62
C GLU A 165 -25.94 -2.03 -1.34
N SER A 166 -27.27 -1.99 -1.31
CA SER A 166 -28.04 -0.84 -1.82
C SER A 166 -27.71 0.44 -1.05
N LEU A 167 -27.68 0.36 0.29
CA LEU A 167 -27.26 1.47 1.14
C LEU A 167 -25.82 1.89 0.84
N ARG A 168 -24.87 0.94 0.80
CA ARG A 168 -23.45 1.21 0.49
C ARG A 168 -23.30 1.95 -0.83
N THR A 169 -23.96 1.46 -1.89
CA THR A 169 -23.89 2.06 -3.23
C THR A 169 -24.48 3.47 -3.24
N GLY A 170 -25.60 3.69 -2.55
CA GLY A 170 -26.20 5.03 -2.45
C GLY A 170 -25.32 6.01 -1.66
N LEU A 171 -24.72 5.57 -0.56
CA LEU A 171 -23.78 6.37 0.23
C LEU A 171 -22.53 6.73 -0.58
N GLU A 172 -21.95 5.77 -1.29
CA GLU A 172 -20.78 5.99 -2.15
C GLU A 172 -21.06 7.00 -3.27
N ASN A 173 -22.24 6.92 -3.90
CA ASN A 173 -22.65 7.88 -4.91
C ASN A 173 -22.79 9.30 -4.35
N ASN A 174 -23.40 9.46 -3.17
CA ASN A 174 -23.51 10.77 -2.51
C ASN A 174 -22.13 11.32 -2.11
N LEU A 175 -21.22 10.48 -1.62
CA LEU A 175 -19.84 10.90 -1.31
C LEU A 175 -19.07 11.35 -2.56
N ARG A 176 -19.23 10.64 -3.69
CA ARG A 176 -18.63 11.04 -4.98
C ARG A 176 -19.16 12.40 -5.48
N LEU A 177 -20.41 12.71 -5.17
CA LEU A 177 -21.05 13.97 -5.55
C LEU A 177 -21.05 15.01 -4.40
N SER A 178 -20.21 14.82 -3.38
CA SER A 178 -20.17 15.70 -2.19
C SER A 178 -19.88 17.18 -2.48
N TRP A 179 -19.26 17.50 -3.62
CA TRP A 179 -19.04 18.88 -4.06
C TRP A 179 -20.31 19.55 -4.62
N LYS A 180 -21.33 18.77 -4.97
CA LYS A 180 -22.57 19.22 -5.62
C LYS A 180 -23.81 18.98 -4.77
N GLU A 181 -23.83 17.89 -4.01
CA GLU A 181 -24.99 17.43 -3.24
C GLU A 181 -24.80 17.63 -1.74
N ASP A 182 -25.92 17.79 -1.04
CA ASP A 182 -25.96 17.77 0.41
C ASP A 182 -25.72 16.36 0.96
N PRO A 183 -25.24 16.25 2.22
CA PRO A 183 -25.10 14.97 2.88
C PRO A 183 -26.45 14.24 2.94
N ILE A 184 -26.44 12.94 2.67
CA ILE A 184 -27.66 12.13 2.74
C ILE A 184 -28.37 12.26 4.11
N SER A 185 -29.68 12.49 4.07
CA SER A 185 -30.53 12.53 5.27
C SER A 185 -30.83 11.13 5.78
N VAL A 186 -31.35 11.04 7.01
CA VAL A 186 -31.75 9.76 7.60
C VAL A 186 -32.91 9.15 6.81
N GLU A 187 -33.88 9.95 6.36
CA GLU A 187 -35.00 9.41 5.58
C GLU A 187 -34.52 8.81 4.26
N ASN A 188 -33.63 9.50 3.55
CA ASN A 188 -33.08 9.02 2.29
C ASN A 188 -32.22 7.75 2.48
N ALA A 189 -31.48 7.65 3.59
CA ALA A 189 -30.74 6.44 3.93
C ALA A 189 -31.66 5.24 4.22
N LEU A 190 -32.79 5.46 4.90
CA LEU A 190 -33.80 4.42 5.13
C LEU A 190 -34.47 3.98 3.83
N LEU A 191 -34.77 4.91 2.93
CA LEU A 191 -35.31 4.59 1.60
C LEU A 191 -34.37 3.69 0.78
N LEU A 192 -33.05 3.86 0.91
CA LEU A 192 -32.06 2.99 0.26
C LEU A 192 -32.00 1.57 0.87
N LEU A 193 -32.36 1.43 2.15
CA LEU A 193 -32.50 0.13 2.80
C LEU A 193 -33.81 -0.55 2.42
N ASP A 194 -34.90 0.21 2.29
CA ASP A 194 -36.23 -0.32 2.01
C ASP A 194 -36.54 -0.48 0.51
N SER A 195 -35.68 0.04 -0.37
CA SER A 195 -35.75 -0.28 -1.79
C SER A 195 -35.41 -1.76 -1.99
N ASP A 196 -36.43 -2.60 -2.09
CA ASP A 196 -36.31 -3.91 -2.74
C ASP A 196 -35.67 -3.67 -4.11
N GLY A 197 -34.69 -4.49 -4.48
CA GLY A 197 -33.84 -4.30 -5.65
C GLY A 197 -34.56 -4.32 -7.01
N SER A 198 -35.85 -4.00 -7.10
CA SER A 198 -36.55 -3.70 -8.36
C SER A 198 -36.29 -2.26 -8.78
N ARG A 199 -35.13 -2.03 -9.39
CA ARG A 199 -35.08 -1.06 -10.50
C ARG A 199 -35.09 -1.88 -11.79
N THR A 200 -36.27 -1.94 -12.40
CA THR A 200 -36.45 -2.16 -13.85
C THR A 200 -35.59 -1.21 -14.66
#